data_AF-A0A166REJ6-F1
#
_entry.id   AF-A0A166REJ6-F1
#
_cell.length_a   1.000
_cell.length_b   1.000
_cell.length_c   1.000
_cell.angle_alpha   90.00
_cell.angle_beta   90.00
_cell.angle_gamma   90.00
#
_symmetry.space_group_name_H-M   'P 1'
#
loop_
_entity.id
_entity.type
_entity.pdbx_description
1 polymer ?
#
loop_
_entity_poly.entity_id
_entity_poly.type
_entity_poly.pdbx_seq_one_letter_code
_entity_poly.pdbx_strand_id
1 'polypeptide(L)' 'MAAKPFFRRRKVCPFSGDNAPAIDYKDTRLLQRYISERGKIVPSRITAVSAKKQRELARAIKRARFLALLPYAVK' A
#
# COMPACT_ATOMS: atom_id res chain seq x y z
N MET A 1 -10.94 4.97 37.69
CA MET A 1 -11.36 5.43 36.35
C MET A 1 -11.13 4.31 35.35
N ALA A 2 -12.19 3.66 34.87
CA ALA A 2 -12.06 2.63 33.83
C ALA A 2 -11.71 3.30 32.50
N ALA A 3 -10.55 2.97 31.93
CA ALA A 3 -10.16 3.44 30.61
C ALA A 3 -11.19 2.90 29.59
N LYS A 4 -11.86 3.81 28.86
CA LYS A 4 -12.74 3.42 27.75
C LYS A 4 -11.92 2.54 26.79
N PRO A 5 -12.36 1.33 26.43
CA PRO A 5 -11.67 0.54 25.42
C PRO A 5 -11.70 1.35 24.12
N PHE A 6 -10.53 1.76 23.63
CA PHE A 6 -10.43 2.38 22.32
C PHE A 6 -10.97 1.36 21.31
N PHE A 7 -12.16 1.61 20.76
CA PHE A 7 -12.72 0.82 19.67
C PHE A 7 -11.78 0.95 18.47
N ARG A 8 -10.83 0.03 18.33
CA ARG A 8 -10.00 -0.07 17.13
C ARG A 8 -10.88 -0.62 16.03
N ARG A 9 -11.36 0.28 15.16
CA ARG A 9 -12.06 -0.10 13.93
C ARG A 9 -11.21 -1.13 13.18
N ARG A 10 -11.77 -2.33 12.95
CA ARG A 10 -11.10 -3.37 12.16
C ARG A 10 -10.82 -2.80 10.77
N LYS A 11 -9.55 -2.70 10.40
CA LYS A 11 -9.17 -2.27 9.07
C LYS A 11 -9.31 -3.45 8.12
N VAL A 12 -10.03 -3.26 7.02
CA VAL A 12 -10.24 -4.28 5.98
C VAL A 12 -9.20 -4.07 4.88
N CYS A 13 -8.69 -5.16 4.32
CA CYS A 13 -7.73 -5.09 3.23
C CYS A 13 -8.41 -4.57 1.94
N PRO A 14 -7.91 -3.48 1.33
CA PRO A 14 -8.50 -2.93 0.10
C PRO A 14 -8.42 -3.88 -1.11
N PHE A 15 -7.50 -4.85 -1.07
CA PHE A 15 -7.21 -5.78 -2.17
C PHE A 15 -7.81 -7.18 -1.97
N SER A 16 -8.74 -7.33 -1.04
CA SER A 16 -9.33 -8.63 -0.68
C SER A 16 -10.84 -8.72 -0.89
N GLY A 17 -11.51 -7.64 -1.30
CA GLY A 17 -12.94 -7.66 -1.64
C GLY A 17 -13.20 -8.04 -3.10
N ASP A 18 -14.47 -8.25 -3.45
CA ASP A 18 -14.89 -8.73 -4.78
C ASP A 18 -14.57 -7.75 -5.92
N ASN A 19 -14.52 -6.44 -5.62
CA ASN A 19 -14.10 -5.39 -6.55
C ASN A 19 -12.65 -4.93 -6.32
N ALA A 20 -11.79 -5.80 -5.78
CA ALA A 20 -10.40 -5.47 -5.52
C ALA A 20 -9.65 -5.20 -6.84
N PRO A 21 -8.99 -4.03 -6.98
CA PRO A 21 -8.18 -3.77 -8.15
C PRO A 21 -6.98 -4.72 -8.20
N ALA A 22 -6.65 -5.17 -9.41
CA ALA A 22 -5.44 -5.94 -9.64
C ALA A 22 -4.19 -5.09 -9.34
N ILE A 23 -3.16 -5.73 -8.79
CA ILE A 23 -1.89 -5.07 -8.49
C ILE A 23 -0.97 -5.27 -9.69
N ASP A 24 -0.92 -4.29 -10.59
CA ASP A 24 0.04 -4.24 -11.69
C ASP A 24 1.08 -3.13 -11.49
N TYR A 25 2.28 -3.32 -12.04
CA TYR A 25 3.35 -2.33 -12.04
C TYR A 25 3.09 -1.17 -13.01
N LYS A 26 2.20 -1.37 -13.99
CA LYS A 26 1.82 -0.37 -14.98
C LYS A 26 0.86 0.69 -14.41
N ASP A 27 0.10 0.32 -13.38
CA ASP A 27 -0.91 1.18 -12.76
C ASP A 27 -0.28 2.18 -11.77
N THR A 28 0.43 3.17 -12.29
CA THR A 28 1.15 4.18 -11.49
C THR A 28 0.22 4.91 -10.51
N ARG A 29 -1.01 5.24 -10.92
CA ARG A 29 -2.02 5.90 -10.09
C ARG A 29 -2.39 5.10 -8.85
N LEU A 30 -2.48 3.78 -8.98
CA LEU A 30 -2.79 2.89 -7.86
C LEU A 30 -1.56 2.80 -6.94
N LEU A 31 -0.39 2.54 -7.51
CA LEU A 31 0.85 2.36 -6.75
C LEU A 31 1.28 3.61 -6.00
N GLN A 32 1.04 4.80 -6.56
CA GLN A 32 1.40 6.07 -5.94
C GLN A 32 0.69 6.29 -4.60
N ARG A 33 -0.53 5.76 -4.41
CA ARG A 33 -1.26 5.82 -3.13
C ARG A 33 -0.59 5.02 -2.02
N TYR A 34 0.28 4.07 -2.37
CA TYR A 34 0.99 3.19 -1.43
C TYR A 34 2.46 3.58 -1.26
N ILE A 35 2.83 4.78 -1.71
CA ILE A 35 4.15 5.36 -1.57
C ILE A 35 3.98 6.67 -0.78
N SER A 36 4.93 6.96 0.10
CA SER A 36 4.97 8.22 0.83
C SER A 36 5.41 9.36 -0.10
N GLU A 37 5.20 10.59 0.33
CA GLU A 37 5.68 11.78 -0.39
C GLU A 37 7.18 11.73 -0.70
N ARG A 38 7.97 11.11 0.19
CA ARG A 38 9.41 10.93 0.03
C ARG A 38 9.79 9.77 -0.91
N GLY A 39 8.83 9.08 -1.51
CA GLY A 39 9.10 7.92 -2.36
C GLY A 39 9.37 6.62 -1.59
N LYS A 40 9.00 6.48 -0.31
CA LYS A 40 9.16 5.20 0.44
C LYS A 40 7.86 4.38 0.41
N ILE A 41 7.95 3.05 0.40
CA ILE A 41 6.75 2.19 0.44
C ILE A 41 6.07 2.32 1.81
N VAL A 42 4.77 2.58 1.83
CA VAL A 42 4.00 2.73 3.07
C VAL A 42 3.77 1.35 3.71
N PRO A 43 4.01 1.19 5.03
CA PRO A 43 3.84 -0.09 5.71
C PRO A 43 2.36 -0.51 5.82
N SER A 44 2.13 -1.82 5.85
CA SER A 44 0.79 -2.44 5.93
C SER A 44 -0.03 -2.00 7.14
N ARG A 45 0.61 -1.59 8.25
CA ARG A 45 -0.08 -1.08 9.44
C ARG A 45 -0.91 0.19 9.16
N ILE A 46 -0.48 0.98 8.18
CA ILE A 46 -1.16 2.22 7.77
C ILE A 46 -2.23 1.88 6.75
N THR A 47 -1.84 1.18 5.68
CA THR A 47 -2.66 0.90 4.49
C THR A 47 -3.64 -0.27 4.65
N ALA A 48 -3.55 -1.02 5.75
CA ALA A 48 -4.38 -2.19 6.06
C ALA A 48 -4.29 -3.35 5.06
N VAL A 49 -3.27 -3.36 4.20
CA VAL A 49 -3.10 -4.41 3.18
C VAL A 49 -2.66 -5.72 3.84
N SER A 50 -3.27 -6.84 3.42
CA SER A 50 -2.89 -8.18 3.85
C SER A 50 -1.42 -8.48 3.51
N ALA A 51 -0.73 -9.26 4.35
CA ALA A 51 0.69 -9.56 4.18
C ALA A 51 1.03 -10.16 2.78
N LYS A 52 0.15 -11.00 2.22
CA LYS A 52 0.33 -11.56 0.87
C LYS A 52 0.30 -10.46 -0.19
N LYS A 53 -0.74 -9.62 -0.15
CA LYS A 53 -0.93 -8.49 -1.08
C LYS A 53 0.14 -7.40 -0.91
N GLN A 54 0.63 -7.18 0.30
CA GLN A 54 1.73 -6.23 0.55
C GLN A 54 3.03 -6.69 -0.14
N ARG A 55 3.31 -8.00 -0.17
CA ARG A 55 4.46 -8.56 -0.91
C ARG A 55 4.30 -8.40 -2.42
N GLU A 56 3.10 -8.65 -2.95
CA GLU A 56 2.77 -8.42 -4.37
C GLU A 56 2.93 -6.94 -4.74
N LEU A 57 2.36 -6.04 -3.93
CA LEU A 57 2.48 -4.59 -4.06
C LEU A 57 3.93 -4.12 -4.03
N ALA A 58 4.73 -4.61 -3.09
CA ALA A 58 6.15 -4.25 -3.01
C ALA A 58 6.93 -4.70 -4.25
N ARG A 59 6.61 -5.86 -4.83
CA ARG A 59 7.21 -6.33 -6.10
C ARG A 59 6.80 -5.44 -7.26
N ALA A 60 5.53 -5.08 -7.36
CA ALA A 60 5.01 -4.18 -8.41
C ALA A 60 5.67 -2.79 -8.33
N ILE A 61 5.74 -2.19 -7.13
CA ILE A 61 6.40 -0.89 -6.92
C ILE A 61 7.87 -0.95 -7.31
N LYS A 62 8.60 -2.01 -6.92
CA LYS A 62 10.01 -2.18 -7.30
C LYS A 62 10.18 -2.28 -8.82
N ARG A 63 9.36 -3.06 -9.51
CA ARG A 63 9.36 -3.14 -10.98
C ARG A 63 9.08 -1.79 -11.64
N ALA A 64 8.05 -1.08 -11.17
CA ALA A 64 7.71 0.25 -11.67
C ALA A 64 8.86 1.26 -11.50
N ARG A 65 9.61 1.17 -10.41
CA ARG A 65 10.81 1.99 -10.19
C ARG A 65 11.96 1.67 -11.13
N PHE A 66 12.20 0.39 -11.43
CA PHE A 66 13.20 0.00 -12.43
C PHE A 66 12.87 0.53 -13.83
N LEU A 67 11.58 0.67 -14.14
CA LEU A 67 11.09 1.25 -15.39
C LEU A 67 10.95 2.78 -15.36
N ALA A 68 11.46 3.45 -14.33
CA ALA A 68 11.35 4.90 -14.12
C ALA A 68 9.91 5.46 -14.05
N LEU A 69 8.90 4.60 -13.83
CA LEU A 69 7.50 5.01 -13.67
C LEU A 69 7.22 5.62 -12.28
N LEU A 70 8.05 5.30 -11.29
CA LEU A 70 7.94 5.78 -9.92
C LEU A 70 9.32 6.16 -9.37
N PRO A 71 9.41 7.24 -8.55
CA PRO A 71 10.68 7.66 -7.98
C PRO A 71 11.15 6.76 -6.84
N TYR A 72 12.47 6.63 -6.69
CA TYR A 72 13.11 6.02 -5.51
C TYR A 72 13.14 6.96 -4.31
N ALA A 73 13.36 8.25 -4.56
CA ALA A 73 13.37 9.31 -3.57
C ALA A 73 12.90 10.60 -4.25
N VAL A 74 12.09 11.38 -3.53
CA VAL A 74 11.72 12.75 -3.90
C VAL A 74 12.51 13.67 -2.96
N LYS A 75 13.23 14.65 -3.52
CA LYS A 75 14.00 15.64 -2.77
C LYS A 75 13.08 16.60 -2.03
#